data_AF-A0A924XHL4-F1
#
_entry.id   AF-A0A924XHL4-F1
#
_cell.length_a   1.000
_cell.length_b   1.000
_cell.length_c   1.000
_cell.angle_alpha   90.00
_cell.angle_beta   90.00
_cell.angle_gamma   90.00
#
_symmetry.space_group_name_H-M   'P 1'
#
loop_
_entity.id
_entity.type
_entity.pdbx_description
1 polymer ?
#
loop_
_entity_poly.entity_id
_entity_poly.type
_entity_poly.pdbx_seq_one_letter_code
_entity_poly.pdbx_strand_id
1 'polypeptide(L)'
;RAASRIVPREVLYRRKMGFGVPVGNWMRNVMKSFVEETMLSEKSQNRGLFKPQVVRRMVEQHVNGEKDFNQPLWTLLMLELWFQHFID
;
A
#
# COMPACT_ATOMS: atom_id res chain seq x y z
N ARG A 1 -7.55 -24.40 28.86
CA ARG A 1 -7.55 -23.36 27.81
C ARG A 1 -8.92 -22.70 27.77
N ALA A 2 -9.01 -21.40 28.06
CA ALA A 2 -10.31 -20.72 28.24
C ALA A 2 -11.18 -20.66 26.96
N ALA A 3 -10.56 -20.49 25.78
CA ALA A 3 -11.29 -20.30 24.52
C ALA A 3 -11.61 -21.60 23.75
N SER A 4 -11.25 -22.77 24.25
CA SER A 4 -11.34 -24.02 23.47
C SER A 4 -12.76 -24.52 23.20
N ARG A 5 -13.77 -23.94 23.86
CA ARG A 5 -15.19 -24.28 23.70
C ARG A 5 -15.92 -23.38 22.71
N ILE A 6 -15.32 -22.26 22.30
CA ILE A 6 -15.98 -21.22 21.50
C ILE A 6 -15.22 -20.86 20.22
N VAL A 7 -14.00 -21.36 20.04
CA VAL A 7 -13.18 -21.14 18.84
C VAL A 7 -12.93 -22.48 18.15
N PRO A 8 -13.03 -22.56 16.80
CA PRO A 8 -12.70 -23.77 16.06
C PRO A 8 -11.28 -24.28 16.32
N ARG A 9 -11.12 -25.61 16.31
CA ARG A 9 -9.83 -26.26 16.60
C ARG A 9 -8.76 -25.80 15.60
N GLU A 10 -9.08 -25.63 14.32
CA GLU A 10 -8.09 -25.14 13.35
C GLU A 10 -7.53 -23.74 13.72
N VAL A 11 -8.33 -22.84 14.30
CA VAL A 11 -7.91 -21.49 14.67
C VAL A 11 -7.06 -21.51 15.95
N LEU A 12 -7.46 -22.32 16.95
CA LEU A 12 -6.75 -22.46 18.23
C LEU A 12 -5.34 -23.03 18.12
N TYR A 13 -5.09 -23.85 17.10
CA TYR A 13 -3.82 -24.56 16.90
C TYR A 13 -3.10 -24.13 15.61
N ARG A 14 -3.61 -23.14 14.88
CA ARG A 14 -2.92 -22.53 13.73
C ARG A 14 -1.57 -21.95 14.17
N ARG A 15 -0.54 -22.12 13.34
CA ARG A 15 0.77 -21.50 13.55
C ARG A 15 0.64 -19.97 13.57
N LYS A 16 1.33 -19.32 14.52
CA LYS A 16 1.40 -17.86 14.56
C LYS A 16 1.91 -17.33 13.22
N MET A 17 1.21 -16.33 12.70
CA MET A 17 1.59 -15.59 11.50
C MET A 17 1.25 -14.13 11.70
N GLY A 18 1.92 -13.26 10.95
CA GLY A 18 1.64 -11.84 10.97
C GLY A 18 0.22 -11.55 10.50
N PHE A 19 -0.36 -10.48 11.02
CA PHE A 19 -1.57 -9.88 10.47
C PHE A 19 -1.18 -9.04 9.27
N GLY A 20 -0.97 -9.71 8.12
CA GLY A 20 -0.70 -9.03 6.87
C GLY A 20 -1.91 -8.22 6.44
N VAL A 21 -1.77 -6.90 6.41
CA VAL A 21 -2.80 -6.01 5.88
C VAL A 21 -2.77 -6.11 4.35
N PRO A 22 -3.91 -6.28 3.67
CA PRO A 22 -3.93 -6.46 2.21
C PRO A 22 -3.79 -5.11 1.48
N VAL A 23 -2.74 -4.35 1.82
CA VAL A 23 -2.47 -3.01 1.31
C VAL A 23 -2.44 -2.99 -0.22
N GLY A 24 -1.81 -3.98 -0.84
CA GLY A 24 -1.82 -4.14 -2.29
C GLY A 24 -3.22 -4.21 -2.89
N ASN A 25 -4.10 -4.99 -2.26
CA ASN A 25 -5.49 -5.09 -2.70
C ASN A 25 -6.23 -3.76 -2.52
N TRP A 26 -5.94 -3.01 -1.46
CA TRP A 26 -6.55 -1.70 -1.27
C TRP A 26 -6.06 -0.70 -2.31
N MET A 27 -4.75 -0.62 -2.56
CA MET A 27 -4.15 0.27 -3.57
C MET A 27 -4.67 0.00 -4.98
N ARG A 28 -5.05 -1.25 -5.30
CA ARG A 28 -5.68 -1.58 -6.59
C ARG A 28 -7.17 -1.26 -6.67
N ASN A 29 -7.85 -1.19 -5.52
CA ASN A 29 -9.30 -1.09 -5.45
C ASN A 29 -9.70 0.18 -4.68
N VAL A 30 -10.06 0.02 -3.40
CA VAL A 30 -10.68 1.07 -2.58
C VAL A 30 -9.80 2.32 -2.36
N MET A 31 -8.48 2.21 -2.51
CA MET A 31 -7.53 3.32 -2.40
C MET A 31 -6.93 3.74 -3.75
N LYS A 32 -7.41 3.19 -4.88
CA LYS A 32 -6.84 3.47 -6.21
C LYS A 32 -6.72 4.96 -6.50
N SER A 33 -7.84 5.69 -6.42
CA SER A 33 -7.87 7.12 -6.69
C SER A 33 -6.94 7.90 -5.77
N PHE A 34 -6.95 7.58 -4.48
CA PHE A 34 -6.06 8.21 -3.50
C PHE A 34 -4.57 8.01 -3.84
N VAL A 35 -4.18 6.80 -4.23
CA VAL A 35 -2.80 6.50 -4.65
C VAL A 35 -2.45 7.29 -5.90
N GLU A 36 -3.30 7.26 -6.93
CA GLU A 36 -3.08 7.99 -8.19
C GLU A 36 -2.97 9.50 -7.96
N GLU A 37 -3.92 10.09 -7.25
CA GLU A 37 -3.96 11.53 -6.95
C GLU A 37 -2.74 11.97 -6.14
N THR A 38 -2.37 11.22 -5.10
CA THR A 38 -1.24 11.56 -4.24
C THR A 38 0.09 11.42 -4.98
N MET A 39 0.33 10.24 -5.56
CA MET A 39 1.61 9.88 -6.17
C MET A 39 1.87 10.61 -7.48
N LEU A 40 0.82 10.92 -8.25
CA LEU A 40 0.92 11.58 -9.55
C LEU A 40 0.59 13.07 -9.50
N SER A 41 0.37 13.63 -8.31
CA SER A 41 0.22 15.09 -8.13
C SER A 41 1.43 15.86 -8.67
N GLU A 42 1.20 17.09 -9.10
CA GLU A 42 2.27 18.00 -9.52
C GLU A 42 3.29 18.23 -8.40
N LYS A 43 2.82 18.37 -7.15
CA LYS A 43 3.68 18.49 -5.97
C LYS A 43 4.65 17.30 -5.86
N SER A 44 4.12 16.08 -5.82
CA SER A 44 4.92 14.84 -5.76
C SER A 44 5.97 14.78 -6.87
N GLN A 45 5.57 15.09 -8.12
CA GLN A 45 6.45 15.05 -9.28
C GLN A 45 7.55 16.13 -9.23
N ASN A 46 7.22 17.32 -8.75
CA ASN A 46 8.14 18.46 -8.68
C ASN A 46 9.10 18.41 -7.48
N ARG A 47 8.95 17.47 -6.54
CA ARG A 47 9.92 17.29 -5.43
C ARG A 47 11.32 16.88 -5.90
N GLY A 48 11.45 16.31 -7.10
CA GLY A 48 12.75 15.92 -7.67
C GLY A 48 13.38 14.68 -7.03
N LEU A 49 12.64 13.93 -6.21
CA LEU A 49 13.15 12.73 -5.52
C LEU A 49 13.16 11.49 -6.43
N PHE A 50 12.20 11.40 -7.35
CA PHE A 50 12.02 10.25 -8.23
C PHE A 50 11.73 10.69 -9.66
N LYS A 51 11.99 9.81 -10.62
CA LYS A 51 11.62 10.04 -12.03
C LYS A 51 10.09 9.90 -12.18
N PRO A 52 9.34 10.96 -12.51
CA PRO A 52 7.87 10.92 -12.56
C PRO A 52 7.32 9.81 -13.46
N GLN A 53 7.98 9.58 -14.60
CA GLN A 53 7.57 8.56 -15.57
C GLN A 53 7.69 7.13 -15.02
N VAL A 54 8.68 6.88 -14.16
CA VAL A 54 8.87 5.56 -13.55
C VAL A 54 7.78 5.32 -12.50
N VAL A 55 7.51 6.33 -11.65
CA VAL A 55 6.45 6.25 -10.63
C VAL A 55 5.09 6.04 -11.27
N ARG A 56 4.76 6.81 -12.33
CA ARG A 56 3.54 6.64 -13.11
C ARG A 56 3.37 5.22 -13.62
N ARG A 57 4.39 4.68 -14.30
CA ARG A 57 4.35 3.30 -14.82
C ARG A 57 4.16 2.28 -13.70
N MET A 58 4.83 2.46 -12.56
CA MET A 58 4.67 1.56 -11.40
C MET A 58 3.24 1.59 -10.86
N VAL A 59 2.64 2.79 -10.71
CA VAL A 59 1.27 2.95 -10.25
C VAL A 59 0.30 2.28 -11.23
N GLU A 60 0.41 2.57 -12.52
CA GLU A 60 -0.47 2.02 -13.57
C GLU A 60 -0.39 0.48 -13.62
N GLN A 61 0.82 -0.08 -13.71
CA GLN A 61 1.03 -1.53 -13.72
C GLN A 61 0.52 -2.20 -12.44
N HIS A 62 0.64 -1.52 -11.30
CA HIS A 62 0.15 -2.05 -10.04
C HIS A 62 -1.37 -2.07 -9.98
N VAL A 63 -1.98 -0.92 -10.26
CA VAL A 63 -3.43 -0.71 -10.23
C VAL A 63 -4.14 -1.64 -11.21
N ASN A 64 -3.57 -1.86 -12.39
CA ASN A 64 -4.11 -2.78 -13.40
C ASN A 64 -3.87 -4.26 -13.07
N GLY A 65 -3.12 -4.57 -12.00
CA GLY A 65 -2.79 -5.94 -11.63
C GLY A 65 -1.75 -6.62 -12.54
N GLU A 66 -1.08 -5.86 -13.41
CA GLU A 66 -0.04 -6.36 -14.32
C GLU A 66 1.23 -6.74 -13.57
N LYS A 67 1.57 -6.00 -12.49
CA LYS A 67 2.75 -6.27 -11.67
C LYS A 67 2.54 -5.90 -10.21
N ASP A 68 3.08 -6.72 -9.31
CA ASP A 68 3.05 -6.43 -7.89
C ASP A 68 4.15 -5.43 -7.50
N PHE A 69 3.73 -4.25 -7.05
CA PHE A 69 4.55 -3.17 -6.51
C PHE A 69 4.09 -2.76 -5.10
N ASN A 70 3.50 -3.68 -4.32
CA ASN A 70 2.94 -3.40 -2.99
C ASN A 70 3.93 -2.64 -2.10
N GLN A 71 5.13 -3.21 -1.91
CA GLN A 71 6.11 -2.67 -0.97
C GLN A 71 6.71 -1.34 -1.47
N PRO A 72 7.15 -1.20 -2.74
CA PRO A 72 7.65 0.07 -3.24
C PRO A 72 6.60 1.18 -3.23
N LEU A 73 5.39 0.93 -3.72
CA LEU A 73 4.35 1.98 -3.77
C LEU A 73 3.88 2.39 -2.39
N TRP A 74 3.73 1.44 -1.46
CA TRP A 74 3.44 1.78 -0.07
C TRP A 74 4.52 2.67 0.55
N THR A 75 5.79 2.33 0.32
CA THR A 75 6.93 3.13 0.82
C THR A 75 6.91 4.55 0.27
N LEU A 76 6.70 4.70 -1.05
CA LEU A 76 6.65 5.99 -1.70
C LEU A 76 5.43 6.81 -1.25
N LEU A 77 4.27 6.18 -1.09
CA LEU A 77 3.05 6.82 -0.60
C LEU A 77 3.25 7.37 0.82
N MET A 78 3.80 6.57 1.73
CA MET A 78 4.08 7.04 3.09
C MET A 78 5.06 8.21 3.10
N LEU A 79 6.08 8.16 2.24
CA LEU A 79 7.04 9.25 2.10
C LEU A 79 6.38 10.54 1.61
N GLU A 80 5.54 10.46 0.57
CA GLU A 80 4.82 11.63 0.05
C GLU A 80 3.87 12.23 1.10
N LEU A 81 3.12 11.39 1.82
CA LEU A 81 2.24 11.85 2.90
C LEU A 81 3.01 12.51 4.04
N TRP A 82 4.21 12.01 4.35
CA TRP A 82 5.09 12.66 5.32
C TRP A 82 5.50 14.05 4.85
N PHE A 83 5.89 14.22 3.59
CA PHE A 83 6.21 15.56 3.06
C PHE A 83 5.01 16.51 3.12
N GLN A 84 3.83 16.05 2.72
CA GLN A 84 2.61 16.85 2.76
C GLN A 84 2.22 17.30 4.17
N HIS A 85 2.59 16.54 5.20
CA HIS A 85 2.22 16.85 6.58
C HIS A 85 3.28 17.66 7.33
N PHE A 86 4.56 17.44 7.03
CA PHE A 86 5.66 17.98 7.83
C PHE A 86 6.56 18.98 7.11
N ILE A 87 6.51 19.07 5.78
CA ILE A 87 7.41 19.91 4.98
C ILE A 87 6.64 20.98 4.20
N ASP A 88 5.48 20.62 3.64
CA ASP A 88 4.55 21.56 3.00
C ASP A 88 3.83 22.44 4.02
#